data_AF-A0A392MQX6-F1
#
_entry.id   AF-A0A392MQX6-F1
#
_cell.length_a   1.000
_cell.length_b   1.000
_cell.length_c   1.000
_cell.angle_alpha   90.00
_cell.angle_beta   90.00
_cell.angle_gamma   90.00
#
_symmetry.space_group_name_H-M   'P 1'
#
loop_
_entity.id
_entity.type
_entity.pdbx_description
1 polymer ?
#
loop_
_entity_poly.entity_id
_entity_poly.type
_entity_poly.pdbx_seq_one_letter_code
_entity_poly.pdbx_strand_id
1 'polypeptide(L)'
;EIPFEPFVPLTDDEEHEVSRAFSTNRKKILVTHESSNIEIAGEKIRCLLPGAWLNDEVINLYLELLKERERREPKKFLKCHFFNTFFYKKVEYLFT
;
A
#
# COMPACT_ATOMS: atom_id res chain seq x y z
N GLU A 1 13.98 19.56 17.85
CA GLU A 1 12.98 18.77 17.10
C GLU A 1 12.66 17.53 17.93
N ILE A 2 11.39 17.20 18.14
CA ILE A 2 11.01 15.98 18.85
C ILE A 2 11.38 14.82 17.93
N PRO A 3 12.19 13.83 18.36
CA PRO A 3 12.51 12.69 17.52
C PRO A 3 11.23 11.95 17.16
N PHE A 4 11.00 11.74 15.86
CA PHE A 4 9.93 10.86 15.41
C PHE A 4 10.28 9.44 15.87
N GLU A 5 9.53 8.91 16.83
CA GLU A 5 9.66 7.51 17.24
C GLU A 5 9.00 6.64 16.17
N PRO A 6 9.72 5.70 15.54
CA PRO A 6 9.10 4.79 14.59
C PRO A 6 8.13 3.85 15.32
N PHE A 7 7.09 3.40 14.61
CA PHE A 7 6.09 2.45 15.12
C PHE A 7 5.24 2.96 16.29
N VAL A 8 4.86 4.25 16.25
CA VAL A 8 3.84 4.79 17.15
C VAL A 8 2.55 3.97 17.00
N PRO A 9 1.91 3.53 18.10
CA PRO A 9 0.60 2.91 18.05
C PRO A 9 -0.41 3.80 17.34
N LEU A 10 -1.39 3.19 16.69
CA LEU A 10 -2.52 3.91 16.14
C LEU A 10 -3.29 4.60 17.28
N THR A 11 -3.83 5.78 17.00
CA THR A 11 -4.81 6.42 17.86
C THR A 11 -6.13 5.63 17.85
N ASP A 12 -6.96 5.82 18.88
CA ASP A 12 -8.27 5.16 18.94
C ASP A 12 -9.08 5.39 17.66
N ASP A 13 -9.08 6.62 17.12
CA ASP A 13 -9.81 6.95 15.90
C ASP A 13 -9.29 6.18 14.67
N GLU A 14 -7.97 6.05 14.53
CA GLU A 14 -7.32 5.28 13.47
C GLU A 14 -7.61 3.76 13.62
N GLU A 15 -7.60 3.22 14.85
CA GLU A 15 -7.99 1.83 15.09
C GLU A 15 -9.45 1.57 14.70
N HIS A 16 -10.34 2.51 15.01
CA HIS A 16 -11.74 2.43 14.58
C HIS A 16 -11.86 2.49 13.05
N GLU A 17 -11.06 3.31 12.37
CA GLU A 17 -11.01 3.35 10.90
C GLU A 17 -10.58 2.02 10.30
N VAL A 18 -9.50 1.43 10.82
CA VAL A 18 -8.99 0.12 10.39
C VAL A 18 -10.05 -0.97 10.61
N SER A 19 -10.68 -0.99 11.79
CA SER A 19 -11.75 -1.93 12.13
C SER A 19 -12.97 -1.81 11.20
N ARG A 20 -13.38 -0.57 10.87
CA ARG A 20 -14.45 -0.31 9.88
C ARG A 20 -14.07 -0.79 8.49
N ALA A 21 -12.81 -0.61 8.08
CA ALA A 21 -12.30 -1.07 6.79
C ALA A 21 -12.41 -2.61 6.67
N PHE A 22 -11.97 -3.35 7.69
CA PHE A 22 -12.03 -4.81 7.69
C PHE A 22 -13.46 -5.38 7.75
N SER A 23 -14.38 -4.63 8.38
CA SER A 23 -15.78 -5.02 8.53
C SER A 23 -16.68 -4.62 7.35
N THR A 24 -16.14 -3.90 6.36
CA THR A 24 -16.93 -3.37 5.24
C THR A 24 -17.41 -4.47 4.27
N ASN A 25 -18.39 -4.13 3.43
CA ASN A 25 -18.82 -4.97 2.31
C ASN A 25 -17.65 -5.28 1.37
N ARG A 26 -17.45 -6.57 1.07
CA ARG A 26 -16.36 -7.08 0.21
C ARG A 26 -16.23 -6.36 -1.15
N LYS A 27 -17.35 -5.97 -1.77
CA LYS A 27 -17.37 -5.33 -3.09
C LYS A 27 -17.20 -3.81 -3.05
N LYS A 28 -17.23 -3.20 -1.86
CA LYS A 28 -17.10 -1.75 -1.73
C LYS A 28 -15.65 -1.35 -2.00
N ILE A 29 -15.43 -0.39 -2.89
CA ILE A 29 -14.12 0.25 -3.05
C ILE A 29 -13.84 1.11 -1.81
N LEU A 30 -12.73 0.83 -1.15
CA LEU A 30 -12.28 1.52 0.06
C LEU A 30 -11.20 2.55 -0.24
N VAL A 31 -10.37 2.28 -1.24
CA VAL A 31 -9.28 3.17 -1.67
C VAL A 31 -9.31 3.27 -3.18
N THR A 32 -9.22 4.50 -3.68
CA THR A 32 -8.96 4.80 -5.10
C THR A 32 -7.73 5.68 -5.16
N HIS A 33 -6.68 5.20 -5.79
CA HIS A 33 -5.44 5.96 -6.01
C HIS A 33 -5.34 6.32 -7.49
N GLU A 34 -5.79 7.53 -7.81
CA GLU A 34 -5.98 7.98 -9.20
C GLU A 34 -4.68 7.99 -10.00
N SER A 35 -3.56 8.41 -9.40
CA SER A 35 -2.28 8.57 -10.11
C SER A 35 -1.71 7.25 -10.64
N SER A 36 -2.03 6.13 -9.99
CA SER A 36 -1.65 4.78 -10.42
C SER A 36 -2.82 3.96 -10.96
N ASN A 37 -4.04 4.51 -10.96
CA ASN A 37 -5.28 3.80 -11.31
C ASN A 37 -5.45 2.47 -10.54
N ILE A 38 -5.09 2.46 -9.25
CA ILE A 38 -5.27 1.29 -8.37
C ILE A 38 -6.47 1.51 -7.47
N GLU A 39 -7.36 0.53 -7.43
CA GLU A 39 -8.50 0.49 -6.51
C GLU A 39 -8.35 -0.70 -5.56
N ILE A 40 -8.64 -0.49 -4.27
CA ILE A 40 -8.66 -1.56 -3.27
C ILE A 40 -10.09 -1.70 -2.76
N ALA A 41 -10.69 -2.85 -3.05
CA ALA A 41 -11.97 -3.25 -2.51
C ALA A 41 -11.86 -3.85 -1.10
N GLY A 42 -12.97 -3.88 -0.37
CA GLY A 42 -13.05 -4.47 0.98
C GLY A 42 -12.65 -5.94 1.06
N GLU A 43 -12.70 -6.71 -0.03
CA GLU A 43 -12.14 -8.06 -0.06
C GLU A 43 -10.62 -8.09 -0.13
N LYS A 44 -10.01 -7.14 -0.87
CA LYS A 44 -8.57 -7.07 -1.08
C LYS A 44 -7.85 -6.57 0.15
N ILE A 45 -8.46 -5.66 0.92
CA ILE A 45 -7.87 -5.13 2.15
C ILE A 45 -7.66 -6.21 3.23
N ARG A 46 -8.44 -7.30 3.20
CA ARG A 46 -8.34 -8.40 4.18
C ARG A 46 -7.02 -9.15 4.13
N CYS A 47 -6.24 -8.99 3.06
CA CYS A 47 -4.88 -9.51 3.01
C CYS A 47 -3.94 -8.90 4.06
N LEU A 48 -4.33 -7.76 4.65
CA LEU A 48 -3.63 -7.10 5.75
C LEU A 48 -3.97 -7.65 7.14
N LEU A 49 -4.91 -8.60 7.24
CA LEU A 49 -5.22 -9.25 8.52
C LEU A 49 -4.04 -10.11 8.99
N PRO A 50 -3.87 -10.31 10.32
CA PRO A 50 -2.84 -11.17 10.86
C PRO A 50 -2.88 -12.58 10.25
N GLY A 51 -1.72 -13.06 9.80
CA GLY A 51 -1.57 -14.40 9.20
C GLY A 51 -2.06 -14.53 7.75
N ALA A 52 -2.52 -13.45 7.11
CA ALA A 52 -2.88 -13.45 5.71
C ALA A 52 -1.68 -13.16 4.79
N TRP A 53 -1.79 -13.61 3.54
CA TRP A 53 -0.82 -13.30 2.49
C TRP A 53 -1.23 -12.02 1.77
N LEU A 54 -0.29 -11.10 1.61
CA LEU A 54 -0.50 -9.87 0.85
C LEU A 54 -0.79 -10.19 -0.63
N ASN A 55 -1.72 -9.44 -1.21
CA ASN A 55 -1.95 -9.47 -2.64
C ASN A 55 -1.09 -8.42 -3.37
N ASP A 56 -1.02 -8.60 -4.67
CA ASP A 56 -0.30 -7.74 -5.59
C ASP A 56 -0.82 -6.30 -5.63
N GLU A 57 -2.14 -6.08 -5.57
CA GLU A 57 -2.74 -4.73 -5.60
C GLU A 57 -2.30 -3.88 -4.41
N VAL A 58 -2.30 -4.45 -3.20
CA VAL A 58 -1.86 -3.78 -1.96
C VAL A 58 -0.36 -3.50 -2.00
N ILE A 59 0.45 -4.45 -2.47
CA ILE A 59 1.90 -4.25 -2.62
C ILE A 59 2.17 -3.13 -3.62
N ASN A 60 1.54 -3.19 -4.81
CA ASN A 60 1.72 -2.20 -5.87
C ASN A 60 1.29 -0.80 -5.41
N LEU A 61 0.16 -0.67 -4.70
CA LEU A 61 -0.25 0.61 -4.15
C LEU A 61 0.78 1.17 -3.17
N TYR A 62 1.29 0.33 -2.26
CA TYR A 62 2.28 0.76 -1.28
C TYR A 62 3.57 1.26 -1.95
N LEU A 63 4.02 0.58 -3.01
CA LEU A 63 5.18 1.00 -3.80
C LEU A 63 4.97 2.37 -4.48
N GLU A 64 3.77 2.65 -4.97
CA GLU A 64 3.43 3.97 -5.51
C GLU A 64 3.44 5.04 -4.42
N LEU A 65 2.87 4.77 -3.24
CA LEU A 65 2.92 5.69 -2.10
C LEU A 65 4.36 6.03 -1.66
N LEU A 66 5.29 5.09 -1.76
CA LEU A 66 6.72 5.33 -1.48
C LEU A 66 7.35 6.29 -2.49
N LYS A 67 7.03 6.17 -3.79
CA LYS A 67 7.48 7.12 -4.83
C LYS A 67 6.89 8.51 -4.59
N GLU A 68 5.63 8.58 -4.18
CA GLU A 68 5.00 9.86 -3.87
C GLU A 68 5.58 10.51 -2.60
N ARG A 69 5.95 9.72 -1.59
CA ARG A 69 6.66 10.20 -0.40
C ARG A 69 8.01 10.81 -0.78
N GLU A 70 8.77 10.13 -1.64
CA GLU A 70 10.03 10.66 -2.17
C GLU A 70 9.83 11.98 -2.91
N ARG A 71 8.86 12.05 -3.83
CA ARG A 71 8.53 13.27 -4.58
C ARG A 71 8.11 14.44 -3.68
N ARG A 72 7.40 14.16 -2.58
CA ARG A 72 6.94 15.18 -1.62
C ARG A 72 8.07 15.73 -0.75
N GLU A 73 9.04 14.90 -0.39
CA GLU A 73 10.16 15.28 0.48
C GLU A 73 11.53 14.93 -0.16
N PRO A 74 11.89 15.54 -1.32
CA PRO A 74 13.06 15.13 -2.12
C PRO A 74 14.41 15.44 -1.47
N LYS A 75 14.44 16.29 -0.43
CA LYS A 75 15.64 16.56 0.38
C LYS A 75 15.86 15.54 1.50
N LYS A 76 14.82 14.78 1.85
CA LYS A 76 14.82 13.81 2.95
C LYS A 76 14.95 12.37 2.46
N PHE A 77 14.41 12.07 1.27
CA PHE A 77 14.43 10.73 0.69
C PHE A 77 15.23 10.68 -0.61
N LEU A 78 15.84 9.52 -0.88
CA LEU A 78 16.52 9.25 -2.14
C LEU A 78 15.52 8.95 -3.25
N LYS A 79 15.82 9.44 -4.46
CA LYS A 79 15.05 9.13 -5.67
C LYS A 79 14.96 7.62 -5.88
N CYS A 80 13.74 7.11 -6.03
CA CYS A 80 13.48 5.68 -6.18
C CYS A 80 12.54 5.40 -7.35
N HIS A 81 12.66 4.20 -7.93
CA HIS A 81 11.70 3.64 -8.86
C HIS A 81 11.40 2.20 -8.45
N PHE A 82 10.11 1.87 -8.38
CA PHE A 82 9.64 0.52 -8.13
C PHE A 82 8.83 0.08 -9.35
N PHE A 83 9.12 -1.11 -9.85
CA PHE A 83 8.29 -1.77 -10.83
C PHE A 83 7.11 -2.46 -10.15
N ASN A 84 6.04 -2.70 -10.89
CA ASN A 84 4.93 -3.51 -10.39
C ASN A 84 5.37 -4.97 -10.14
N THR A 85 4.59 -5.69 -9.33
CA THR A 85 4.84 -7.09 -8.96
C THR A 85 4.89 -8.07 -10.14
N PHE A 86 4.37 -7.69 -11.31
CA PHE A 86 4.39 -8.53 -12.51
C PHE A 86 5.65 -8.38 -13.35
N PHE A 87 6.42 -7.30 -13.15
CA PHE A 87 7.57 -6.96 -13.98
C PHE A 87 8.58 -8.10 -14.04
N TYR A 88 9.05 -8.57 -12.88
CA TYR A 88 10.08 -9.60 -12.82
C TYR A 88 9.63 -10.90 -13.48
N LYS A 89 8.42 -11.37 -13.14
CA LYS A 89 7.84 -12.57 -13.74
C LYS A 89 7.75 -12.46 -15.26
N LYS A 90 7.34 -11.29 -15.78
CA LYS A 90 7.24 -11.07 -17.23
C LYS A 90 8.60 -11.05 -17.91
N VAL A 91 9.60 -10.44 -17.26
CA VAL A 91 10.99 -10.43 -17.75
C VAL A 91 11.53 -11.85 -17.83
N GLU A 92 11.37 -12.64 -16.76
CA GLU A 92 11.80 -14.05 -16.72
C GLU A 92 11.21 -14.86 -17.87
N TYR A 93 9.89 -14.79 -18.11
CA TYR A 93 9.24 -15.48 -19.23
C TYR A 93 9.76 -15.10 -20.62
N LEU A 94 10.34 -13.89 -20.79
CA LEU A 94 10.89 -13.48 -22.07
C LEU A 94 12.30 -14.06 -22.32
N PHE A 95 12.96 -14.54 -21.27
CA PHE A 95 14.31 -15.11 -21.33
C PHE A 95 14.35 -16.64 -21.21
N THR A 96 13.19 -17.28 -21.05
CA THR A 96 12.99 -18.74 -21.09
C THR A 96 12.27 -19.16 -22.36
#